data_AF-A0A2N2L8A4-F1
#
_entry.id   AF-A0A2N2L8A4-F1
#
_cell.length_a   1.000
_cell.length_b   1.000
_cell.length_c   1.000
_cell.angle_alpha   90.00
_cell.angle_beta   90.00
_cell.angle_gamma   90.00
#
_symmetry.space_group_name_H-M   'P 1'
#
loop_
_entity.id
_entity.type
_entity.pdbx_description
1 polymer ?
#
loop_
_entity_poly.entity_id
_entity_poly.type
_entity_poly.pdbx_seq_one_letter_code
_entity_poly.pdbx_strand_id
1 'polypeptide(L)'
;GKSCGACCGLYNYVDSSHEALTERLRARTKRFRKLVKTPEDLPLYAAATFAAEDFAKRYEVIYCCEYLGFLDDKEKKVGCLVHPMQNSGVDMRTVSFYGRDICAGHLCPSHHFIPLSQQLILLKIIDDWYLYGLCLTDIDLVVTYFRLIADRVGQEIKPEVFDRQALKDIALEYFGWKITWPFRSPSANRLGKYYFDGSQYMISHIDYEKFGKELSPLNSIFLSLSSEFQNKDELEAAEKMVWNNIEAFVSRYQDIF
;
A
#
# COMPACT_ATOMS: atom_id res chain seq x y z
N GLY A 1 14.19 4.11 7.83
CA GLY A 1 13.21 5.02 7.21
C GLY A 1 12.52 4.28 6.10
N LYS A 2 11.26 4.61 5.84
CA LYS A 2 10.37 3.95 4.86
C LYS A 2 9.70 5.01 3.99
N SER A 3 9.23 4.61 2.83
CA SER A 3 8.50 5.47 1.89
C SER A 3 7.63 4.61 0.97
N CYS A 4 6.79 5.24 0.17
CA CYS A 4 5.86 4.56 -0.73
C CYS A 4 6.05 5.05 -2.18
N GLY A 5 5.89 4.14 -3.14
CA GLY A 5 5.93 4.44 -4.59
C GLY A 5 4.59 4.27 -5.30
N ALA A 6 3.48 4.21 -4.57
CA ALA A 6 2.17 3.89 -5.14
C ALA A 6 1.70 4.89 -6.21
N CYS A 7 1.86 6.20 -5.97
CA CYS A 7 1.51 7.23 -6.95
C CYS A 7 2.41 7.20 -8.20
N CYS A 8 3.54 6.49 -8.14
CA CYS A 8 4.42 6.22 -9.28
C CYS A 8 4.08 4.88 -9.97
N GLY A 9 2.97 4.23 -9.60
CA GLY A 9 2.50 2.98 -10.19
C GLY A 9 3.16 1.72 -9.65
N LEU A 10 3.86 1.77 -8.50
CA LEU A 10 4.61 0.61 -7.96
C LEU A 10 3.74 -0.64 -7.79
N TYR A 11 2.48 -0.49 -7.37
CA TYR A 11 1.56 -1.61 -7.16
C TYR A 11 0.70 -1.92 -8.39
N ASN A 12 0.95 -1.28 -9.54
CA ASN A 12 0.15 -1.46 -10.75
C ASN A 12 0.71 -2.52 -11.71
N TYR A 13 1.91 -3.07 -11.47
CA TYR A 13 2.40 -4.21 -12.25
C TYR A 13 1.51 -5.44 -12.05
N VAL A 14 1.32 -6.26 -13.10
CA VAL A 14 0.56 -7.53 -12.99
C VAL A 14 1.15 -8.44 -11.91
N ASP A 15 2.48 -8.60 -11.91
CA ASP A 15 3.20 -9.15 -10.77
C ASP A 15 3.68 -8.00 -9.87
N SER A 16 3.02 -7.86 -8.73
CA SER A 16 3.37 -6.90 -7.68
C SER A 16 3.64 -7.60 -6.35
N SER A 17 4.11 -8.84 -6.40
CA SER A 17 4.63 -9.53 -5.21
C SER A 17 5.78 -8.72 -4.61
N HIS A 18 6.00 -8.88 -3.31
CA HIS A 18 7.07 -8.18 -2.61
C HIS A 18 8.44 -8.49 -3.25
N GLU A 19 8.66 -9.75 -3.62
CA GLU A 19 9.89 -10.25 -4.24
C GLU A 19 10.11 -9.62 -5.61
N ALA A 20 9.11 -9.67 -6.50
CA ALA A 20 9.22 -9.14 -7.85
C ALA A 20 9.44 -7.61 -7.85
N LEU A 21 8.75 -6.87 -6.98
CA LEU A 21 8.95 -5.43 -6.86
C LEU A 21 10.33 -5.10 -6.27
N THR A 22 10.81 -5.88 -5.31
CA THR A 22 12.15 -5.72 -4.74
C THR A 22 13.22 -5.91 -5.82
N GLU A 23 13.14 -6.98 -6.61
CA GLU A 23 14.08 -7.24 -7.71
C GLU A 23 14.06 -6.13 -8.75
N ARG A 24 12.86 -5.68 -9.14
CA ARG A 24 12.68 -4.57 -10.09
C ARG A 24 13.33 -3.29 -9.58
N LEU A 25 13.02 -2.86 -8.36
CA LEU A 25 13.56 -1.64 -7.76
C LEU A 25 15.08 -1.72 -7.63
N ARG A 26 15.62 -2.87 -7.22
CA ARG A 26 17.08 -3.12 -7.14
C ARG A 26 17.74 -3.04 -8.51
N ALA A 27 17.18 -3.70 -9.52
CA ALA A 27 17.71 -3.70 -10.87
C ALA A 27 17.74 -2.29 -11.47
N ARG A 28 16.65 -1.53 -11.32
CA ARG A 28 16.57 -0.11 -11.72
C ARG A 28 17.61 0.75 -11.04
N THR A 29 17.73 0.62 -9.72
CA THR A 29 18.70 1.40 -8.92
C THR A 29 20.13 1.11 -9.38
N LYS A 30 20.48 -0.16 -9.57
CA LYS A 30 21.80 -0.58 -10.07
C LYS A 30 22.06 -0.04 -11.47
N ARG A 31 21.08 -0.15 -12.37
CA ARG A 31 21.17 0.34 -13.76
C ARG A 31 21.35 1.86 -13.78
N PHE A 32 20.58 2.59 -12.97
CA PHE A 32 20.66 4.05 -12.85
C PHE A 32 22.05 4.49 -12.39
N ARG A 33 22.55 3.93 -11.27
CA ARG A 33 23.89 4.24 -10.74
C ARG A 33 25.01 3.93 -11.74
N LYS A 34 24.83 2.90 -12.56
CA LYS A 34 25.80 2.51 -13.60
C LYS A 34 25.78 3.47 -14.78
N LEU A 35 24.60 3.75 -15.34
CA LEU A 35 24.45 4.43 -16.62
C LEU A 35 24.36 5.96 -16.50
N VAL A 36 23.74 6.48 -15.45
CA VAL A 36 23.45 7.92 -15.32
C VAL A 36 24.59 8.61 -14.59
N LYS A 37 25.36 9.42 -15.32
CA LYS A 37 26.40 10.32 -14.79
C LYS A 37 25.98 11.78 -14.95
N THR A 38 25.26 12.08 -16.02
CA THR A 38 24.68 13.40 -16.29
C THR A 38 23.22 13.26 -16.73
N PRO A 39 22.42 14.36 -16.72
CA PRO A 39 21.03 14.32 -17.17
C PRO A 39 20.84 13.80 -18.61
N GLU A 40 21.85 13.96 -19.46
CA GLU A 40 21.84 13.51 -20.85
C GLU A 40 21.83 11.98 -20.98
N ASP A 41 22.19 11.24 -19.93
CA ASP A 41 22.18 9.77 -19.90
C ASP A 41 20.79 9.16 -19.62
N LEU A 42 19.80 9.99 -19.22
CA LEU A 42 18.48 9.50 -18.84
C LEU A 42 17.73 8.78 -19.97
N PRO A 43 17.75 9.23 -21.24
CA PRO A 43 17.16 8.48 -22.34
C PRO A 43 17.78 7.08 -22.50
N LEU A 44 19.10 6.95 -22.30
CA LEU A 44 19.78 5.66 -22.35
C LEU A 44 19.33 4.76 -21.19
N TYR A 45 19.22 5.29 -19.98
CA TYR A 45 18.69 4.55 -18.84
C TYR A 45 17.25 4.08 -19.08
N ALA A 46 16.38 4.96 -19.59
CA ALA A 46 14.98 4.64 -19.84
C ALA A 46 14.84 3.54 -20.89
N ALA A 47 15.53 3.67 -22.04
CA ALA A 47 15.54 2.65 -23.09
C ALA A 47 16.05 1.28 -22.57
N ALA A 48 17.16 1.28 -21.80
CA ALA A 48 17.68 0.07 -21.18
C ALA A 48 16.74 -0.52 -20.11
N THR A 49 15.87 0.30 -19.52
CA THR A 49 14.87 -0.14 -18.55
C THR A 49 13.67 -0.78 -19.24
N PHE A 50 13.12 -0.13 -20.27
CA PHE A 50 12.03 -0.71 -21.07
C PHE A 50 12.43 -2.00 -21.79
N ALA A 51 13.69 -2.10 -22.24
CA ALA A 51 14.18 -3.32 -22.89
C ALA A 51 14.39 -4.52 -21.94
N ALA A 52 14.56 -4.27 -20.64
CA ALA A 52 14.97 -5.29 -19.67
C ALA A 52 13.86 -5.74 -18.72
N GLU A 53 12.70 -5.09 -18.74
CA GLU A 53 11.64 -5.30 -17.77
C GLU A 53 10.30 -5.49 -18.45
N ASP A 54 9.45 -6.32 -17.85
CA ASP A 54 8.04 -6.37 -18.21
C ASP A 54 7.30 -5.19 -17.56
N PHE A 55 6.60 -4.41 -18.38
CA PHE A 55 5.79 -3.27 -17.96
C PHE A 55 4.28 -3.58 -17.99
N ALA A 56 3.89 -4.85 -18.11
CA ALA A 56 2.50 -5.28 -18.03
C ALA A 56 1.82 -4.72 -16.77
N LYS A 57 0.67 -4.08 -16.98
CA LYS A 57 -0.06 -3.35 -15.94
C LYS A 57 -1.40 -4.02 -15.67
N ARG A 58 -1.90 -3.84 -14.45
CA ARG A 58 -3.28 -4.18 -14.09
C ARG A 58 -4.26 -3.14 -14.63
N TYR A 59 -3.89 -1.87 -14.53
CA TYR A 59 -4.71 -0.74 -14.96
C TYR A 59 -3.93 0.11 -15.97
N GLU A 60 -4.42 0.17 -17.21
CA GLU A 60 -3.72 0.86 -18.31
C GLU A 60 -3.53 2.37 -18.07
N VAL A 61 -4.48 3.02 -17.40
CA VAL A 61 -4.45 4.47 -17.17
C VAL A 61 -3.44 4.87 -16.08
N ILE A 62 -3.00 3.92 -15.25
CA ILE A 62 -2.01 4.18 -14.20
C ILE A 62 -0.64 3.94 -14.80
N TYR A 63 0.19 4.99 -14.84
CA TYR A 63 1.54 4.86 -15.37
C TYR A 63 2.47 4.18 -14.36
N CYS A 64 3.31 3.26 -14.84
CA CYS A 64 4.34 2.58 -14.06
C CYS A 64 5.69 3.27 -14.31
N CYS A 65 6.09 4.18 -13.42
CA CYS A 65 7.28 5.01 -13.60
C CYS A 65 8.56 4.17 -13.57
N GLU A 66 9.36 4.27 -14.62
CA GLU A 66 10.65 3.62 -14.84
C GLU A 66 11.79 4.20 -13.97
N TYR A 67 11.60 5.41 -13.45
CA TYR A 67 12.58 6.09 -12.57
C TYR A 67 12.37 5.82 -11.08
N LEU A 68 11.47 4.89 -10.73
CA LEU A 68 11.26 4.47 -9.34
C LEU A 68 12.29 3.40 -8.94
N GLY A 69 12.98 3.58 -7.81
CA GLY A 69 14.00 2.67 -7.28
C GLY A 69 14.19 2.81 -5.77
N PHE A 70 15.23 2.15 -5.24
CA PHE A 70 15.65 2.29 -3.85
C PHE A 70 16.54 3.54 -3.67
N LEU A 71 16.23 4.30 -2.62
CA LEU A 71 16.92 5.55 -2.28
C LEU A 71 18.02 5.36 -1.21
N ASP A 72 18.16 4.16 -0.67
CA ASP A 72 19.18 3.81 0.30
C ASP A 72 19.75 2.41 0.04
N ASP A 73 20.97 2.18 0.51
CA ASP A 73 21.70 0.93 0.29
C ASP A 73 21.17 -0.24 1.13
N LYS A 74 20.32 0.03 2.12
CA LYS A 74 19.64 -1.01 2.91
C LYS A 74 18.32 -1.44 2.27
N GLU A 75 17.97 -0.86 1.12
CA GLU A 75 16.74 -1.14 0.36
C GLU A 75 15.46 -0.94 1.20
N LYS A 76 15.45 0.08 2.08
CA LYS A 76 14.30 0.36 2.97
C LYS A 76 13.43 1.52 2.52
N LYS A 77 13.93 2.39 1.66
CA LYS A 77 13.18 3.54 1.09
C LYS A 77 13.09 3.41 -0.41
N VAL A 78 11.88 3.48 -0.91
CA VAL A 78 11.58 3.57 -2.34
C VAL A 78 11.29 5.01 -2.75
N GLY A 79 11.62 5.38 -3.97
CA GLY A 79 11.27 6.70 -4.49
C GLY A 79 11.93 7.03 -5.82
N CYS A 80 11.82 8.29 -6.20
CA CYS A 80 12.22 8.76 -7.52
C CYS A 80 13.74 8.95 -7.59
N LEU A 81 14.39 8.16 -8.47
CA LEU A 81 15.84 8.20 -8.71
C LEU A 81 16.27 9.52 -9.37
N VAL A 82 15.37 10.20 -10.07
CA VAL A 82 15.62 11.50 -10.73
C VAL A 82 15.18 12.71 -9.90
N HIS A 83 14.81 12.50 -8.63
CA HIS A 83 14.43 13.58 -7.73
C HIS A 83 15.64 14.44 -7.35
N PRO A 84 15.51 15.78 -7.22
CA PRO A 84 16.65 16.66 -6.88
C PRO A 84 17.34 16.29 -5.57
N MET A 85 16.60 15.78 -4.57
CA MET A 85 17.19 15.28 -3.31
C MET A 85 18.11 14.07 -3.48
N GLN A 86 18.05 13.38 -4.62
CA GLN A 86 18.93 12.26 -4.95
C GLN A 86 20.08 12.66 -5.88
N ASN A 87 20.08 13.89 -6.39
CA ASN A 87 20.93 14.32 -7.49
C ASN A 87 21.53 15.71 -7.26
N SER A 88 22.01 15.98 -6.05
CA SER A 88 22.71 17.23 -5.69
C SER A 88 21.92 18.50 -6.03
N GLY A 89 20.58 18.44 -5.93
CA GLY A 89 19.69 19.56 -6.25
C GLY A 89 19.29 19.66 -7.72
N VAL A 90 19.88 18.86 -8.62
CA VAL A 90 19.50 18.85 -10.04
C VAL A 90 18.17 18.12 -10.21
N ASP A 91 17.13 18.87 -10.59
CA ASP A 91 15.80 18.30 -10.81
C ASP A 91 15.67 17.70 -12.20
N MET A 92 15.87 16.39 -12.27
CA MET A 92 15.82 15.59 -13.49
C MET A 92 14.44 15.00 -13.77
N ARG A 93 13.37 15.41 -13.06
CA ARG A 93 12.01 14.86 -13.25
C ARG A 93 11.34 15.24 -14.57
N THR A 94 11.91 16.16 -15.34
CA THR A 94 11.37 16.60 -16.64
C THR A 94 11.28 15.48 -17.67
N VAL A 95 12.07 14.41 -17.53
CA VAL A 95 12.03 13.23 -18.41
C VAL A 95 11.00 12.18 -17.99
N SER A 96 10.41 12.31 -16.80
CA SER A 96 9.39 11.37 -16.34
C SER A 96 8.04 11.63 -17.01
N PHE A 97 7.21 10.60 -17.15
CA PHE A 97 5.87 10.72 -17.75
C PHE A 97 5.02 11.84 -17.14
N TYR A 98 4.98 11.95 -15.81
CA TYR A 98 4.23 13.00 -15.12
C TYR A 98 4.95 14.37 -15.19
N GLY A 99 6.25 14.40 -15.46
CA GLY A 99 7.04 15.61 -15.49
C GLY A 99 7.25 16.23 -14.10
N ARG A 100 8.02 17.32 -14.07
CA ARG A 100 8.41 18.02 -12.84
C ARG A 100 7.23 18.59 -12.08
N ASP A 101 6.36 19.33 -12.76
CA ASP A 101 5.36 20.18 -12.10
C ASP A 101 4.26 19.34 -11.44
N ILE A 102 3.76 18.31 -12.14
CA ILE A 102 2.79 17.36 -11.56
C ILE A 102 3.43 16.62 -10.39
N CYS A 103 4.66 16.10 -10.55
CA CYS A 103 5.34 15.39 -9.47
C CYS A 103 5.59 16.27 -8.24
N ALA A 104 5.90 17.56 -8.42
CA ALA A 104 6.19 18.49 -7.33
C ALA A 104 4.91 18.93 -6.58
N GLY A 105 3.80 19.09 -7.30
CA GLY A 105 2.52 19.49 -6.71
C GLY A 105 1.66 18.34 -6.19
N HIS A 106 2.06 17.08 -6.41
CA HIS A 106 1.25 15.93 -6.06
C HIS A 106 1.33 15.59 -4.57
N LEU A 107 0.17 15.62 -3.90
CA LEU A 107 -0.02 15.05 -2.57
C LEU A 107 -0.85 13.77 -2.67
N CYS A 108 -0.39 12.73 -1.99
CA CYS A 108 -1.11 11.46 -1.92
C CYS A 108 -2.50 11.68 -1.29
N PRO A 109 -3.58 11.10 -1.83
CA PRO A 109 -4.91 11.20 -1.22
C PRO A 109 -4.93 10.81 0.26
N SER A 110 -4.14 9.81 0.66
CA SER A 110 -4.00 9.38 2.05
C SER A 110 -3.52 10.49 3.00
N HIS A 111 -2.78 11.48 2.50
CA HIS A 111 -2.37 12.65 3.29
C HIS A 111 -3.59 13.49 3.74
N HIS A 112 -4.65 13.51 2.93
CA HIS A 112 -5.87 14.27 3.20
C HIS A 112 -6.92 13.46 3.97
N PHE A 113 -7.03 12.16 3.70
CA PHE A 113 -8.14 11.33 4.20
C PHE A 113 -7.79 10.47 5.42
N ILE A 114 -6.50 10.17 5.66
CA ILE A 114 -6.08 9.48 6.89
C ILE A 114 -5.70 10.54 7.93
N PRO A 115 -6.28 10.55 9.13
CA PRO A 115 -5.88 11.48 10.19
C PRO A 115 -4.38 11.40 10.50
N LEU A 116 -3.76 12.53 10.81
CA LEU A 116 -2.31 12.60 11.09
C LEU A 116 -1.88 11.63 12.19
N SER A 117 -2.68 11.49 13.26
CA SER A 117 -2.45 10.50 14.33
C SER A 117 -2.30 9.08 13.77
N GLN A 118 -3.21 8.65 12.90
CA GLN A 118 -3.18 7.33 12.26
C GLN A 118 -2.02 7.20 11.27
N GLN A 119 -1.67 8.25 10.51
CA GLN A 119 -0.48 8.24 9.66
C GLN A 119 0.81 8.02 10.48
N LEU A 120 0.92 8.67 11.64
CA LEU A 120 2.04 8.51 12.57
C LEU A 120 2.08 7.10 13.18
N ILE A 121 0.91 6.52 13.48
CA ILE A 121 0.82 5.13 13.94
C ILE A 121 1.37 4.17 12.87
N LEU A 122 0.92 4.29 11.61
CA LEU A 122 1.41 3.44 10.51
C LEU A 122 2.94 3.57 10.34
N LEU A 123 3.45 4.81 10.39
CA LEU A 123 4.89 5.09 10.33
C LEU A 123 5.66 4.45 11.49
N LYS A 124 5.06 4.34 12.67
CA LYS A 124 5.68 3.78 13.88
C LYS A 124 5.67 2.25 13.90
N ILE A 125 4.60 1.63 13.42
CA ILE A 125 4.42 0.19 13.55
C ILE A 125 4.97 -0.57 12.34
N ILE A 126 4.76 -0.12 11.10
CA ILE A 126 5.08 -0.90 9.89
C ILE A 126 6.47 -0.54 9.37
N ASP A 127 7.49 -1.38 9.56
CA ASP A 127 8.86 -1.07 9.11
C ASP A 127 9.18 -1.39 7.66
N ASP A 128 8.44 -2.35 7.09
CA ASP A 128 8.58 -2.76 5.70
C ASP A 128 7.95 -1.75 4.74
N TRP A 129 8.66 -1.36 3.67
CA TRP A 129 8.20 -0.34 2.74
C TRP A 129 7.00 -0.81 1.90
N TYR A 130 6.95 -2.12 1.61
CA TYR A 130 5.92 -2.72 0.78
C TYR A 130 4.60 -2.77 1.52
N LEU A 131 4.60 -3.37 2.72
CA LEU A 131 3.44 -3.36 3.60
C LEU A 131 2.99 -1.94 3.94
N TYR A 132 3.95 -1.05 4.25
CA TYR A 132 3.64 0.35 4.56
C TYR A 132 2.92 1.02 3.40
N GLY A 133 3.41 0.86 2.17
CA GLY A 133 2.75 1.45 1.01
C GLY A 133 1.39 0.83 0.70
N LEU A 134 1.23 -0.49 0.83
CA LEU A 134 -0.07 -1.17 0.66
C LEU A 134 -1.12 -0.68 1.66
N CYS A 135 -0.74 -0.49 2.92
CA CYS A 135 -1.64 -0.01 3.97
C CYS A 135 -1.91 1.49 3.85
N LEU A 136 -0.88 2.31 3.63
CA LEU A 136 -1.04 3.77 3.56
C LEU A 136 -1.98 4.18 2.44
N THR A 137 -1.95 3.51 1.29
CA THR A 137 -2.85 3.82 0.17
C THR A 137 -4.28 3.32 0.34
N ASP A 138 -4.54 2.55 1.39
CA ASP A 138 -5.85 1.96 1.66
C ASP A 138 -6.53 2.67 2.84
N ILE A 139 -7.13 3.82 2.54
CA ILE A 139 -7.76 4.70 3.52
C ILE A 139 -8.83 3.94 4.33
N ASP A 140 -9.65 3.15 3.66
CA ASP A 140 -10.78 2.44 4.27
C ASP A 140 -10.30 1.38 5.26
N LEU A 141 -9.22 0.66 4.95
CA LEU A 141 -8.58 -0.30 5.85
C LEU A 141 -8.15 0.39 7.16
N VAL A 142 -7.43 1.50 7.02
CA VAL A 142 -6.79 2.20 8.15
C VAL A 142 -7.85 2.87 9.02
N VAL A 143 -8.71 3.69 8.41
CA VAL A 143 -9.69 4.51 9.14
C VAL A 143 -10.75 3.63 9.79
N THR A 144 -11.21 2.58 9.11
CA THR A 144 -12.22 1.67 9.68
C THR A 144 -11.67 0.91 10.88
N TYR A 145 -10.44 0.39 10.80
CA TYR A 145 -9.82 -0.33 11.92
C TYR A 145 -9.72 0.54 13.19
N PHE A 146 -9.14 1.74 13.06
CA PHE A 146 -8.98 2.63 14.21
C PHE A 146 -10.31 3.16 14.73
N ARG A 147 -11.30 3.39 13.87
CA ARG A 147 -12.67 3.74 14.30
C ARG A 147 -13.29 2.63 15.16
N LEU A 148 -13.25 1.38 14.69
CA LEU A 148 -13.86 0.26 15.41
C LEU A 148 -13.24 0.00 16.78
N ILE A 149 -11.93 0.25 16.92
CA ILE A 149 -11.23 0.20 18.21
C ILE A 149 -11.63 1.40 19.07
N ALA A 150 -11.60 2.61 18.51
CA ALA A 150 -11.93 3.84 19.24
C ALA A 150 -13.36 3.82 19.79
N ASP A 151 -14.32 3.31 19.02
CA ASP A 151 -15.73 3.16 19.43
C ASP A 151 -15.87 2.25 20.67
N ARG A 152 -14.97 1.25 20.82
CA ARG A 152 -14.97 0.30 21.94
C ARG A 152 -14.20 0.80 23.15
N VAL A 153 -13.11 1.51 22.93
CA VAL A 153 -12.28 2.10 23.98
C VAL A 153 -12.89 3.41 24.50
N GLY A 154 -13.75 4.07 23.72
CA GLY A 154 -14.39 5.34 24.06
C GLY A 154 -13.53 6.58 23.77
N GLN A 155 -12.39 6.43 23.09
CA GLN A 155 -11.51 7.53 22.72
C GLN A 155 -10.62 7.17 21.51
N GLU A 156 -10.11 8.20 20.84
CA GLU A 156 -9.16 8.04 19.74
C GLU A 156 -7.85 7.39 20.22
N ILE A 157 -7.38 6.38 19.49
CA ILE A 157 -6.09 5.75 19.74
C ILE A 157 -4.95 6.67 19.29
N LYS A 158 -4.06 7.02 20.22
CA LYS A 158 -2.93 7.92 19.98
C LYS A 158 -1.64 7.16 19.63
N PRO A 159 -0.67 7.77 18.92
CA PRO A 159 0.58 7.11 18.53
C PRO A 159 1.42 6.55 19.69
N GLU A 160 1.32 7.12 20.89
CA GLU A 160 2.07 6.73 22.09
C GLU A 160 1.63 5.37 22.63
N VAL A 161 0.39 4.96 22.34
CA VAL A 161 -0.15 3.63 22.67
C VAL A 161 0.75 2.52 22.10
N PHE A 162 1.33 2.77 20.93
CA PHE A 162 2.19 1.84 20.21
C PHE A 162 3.66 1.85 20.67
N ASP A 163 4.00 2.55 21.76
CA ASP A 163 5.24 2.29 22.50
C ASP A 163 5.18 0.96 23.27
N ARG A 164 3.97 0.39 23.43
CA ARG A 164 3.77 -0.94 23.98
C ARG A 164 3.84 -1.97 22.85
N GLN A 165 4.87 -2.82 22.90
CA GLN A 165 5.11 -3.84 21.87
C GLN A 165 3.89 -4.76 21.68
N ALA A 166 3.20 -5.14 22.76
CA ALA A 166 2.01 -5.99 22.68
C ALA A 166 0.88 -5.39 21.81
N LEU A 167 0.67 -4.08 21.87
CA LEU A 167 -0.35 -3.41 21.05
C LEU A 167 0.14 -3.21 19.60
N LYS A 168 1.44 -2.97 19.43
CA LYS A 168 2.09 -2.91 18.12
C LYS A 168 1.96 -4.25 17.37
N ASP A 169 2.19 -5.37 18.03
CA ASP A 169 2.14 -6.69 17.40
C ASP A 169 0.72 -7.04 16.91
N ILE A 170 -0.32 -6.76 17.71
CA ILE A 170 -1.72 -6.99 17.34
C ILE A 170 -2.11 -6.16 16.11
N ALA A 171 -1.78 -4.87 16.09
CA ALA A 171 -2.08 -4.03 14.93
C ALA A 171 -1.26 -4.44 13.69
N LEU A 172 -0.01 -4.86 13.87
CA LEU A 172 0.82 -5.35 12.77
C LEU A 172 0.27 -6.63 12.14
N GLU A 173 -0.30 -7.54 12.94
CA GLU A 173 -0.98 -8.73 12.44
C GLU A 173 -2.14 -8.33 11.50
N TYR A 174 -2.99 -7.41 11.95
CA TYR A 174 -4.11 -6.91 11.15
C TYR A 174 -3.66 -6.30 9.82
N PHE A 175 -2.68 -5.39 9.86
CA PHE A 175 -2.16 -4.77 8.64
C PHE A 175 -1.46 -5.78 7.73
N GLY A 176 -0.78 -6.77 8.33
CA GLY A 176 -0.12 -7.88 7.63
C GLY A 176 -1.05 -8.70 6.74
N TRP A 177 -2.36 -8.72 7.02
CA TRP A 177 -3.34 -9.36 6.14
C TRP A 177 -3.40 -8.73 4.75
N LYS A 178 -2.89 -7.50 4.54
CA LYS A 178 -2.68 -6.98 3.18
C LYS A 178 -1.78 -7.85 2.31
N ILE A 179 -1.01 -8.76 2.91
CA ILE A 179 -0.18 -9.75 2.23
C ILE A 179 -0.78 -11.15 2.38
N THR A 180 -1.19 -11.52 3.60
CA THR A 180 -1.48 -12.93 3.95
C THR A 180 -2.97 -13.28 4.06
N TRP A 181 -3.89 -12.36 3.70
CA TRP A 181 -5.33 -12.61 3.82
C TRP A 181 -5.78 -13.89 3.10
N PRO A 182 -6.37 -14.87 3.82
CA PRO A 182 -6.69 -16.18 3.25
C PRO A 182 -7.90 -16.17 2.29
N PHE A 183 -8.80 -15.19 2.41
CA PHE A 183 -9.99 -15.07 1.57
C PHE A 183 -9.79 -14.10 0.40
N ARG A 184 -8.53 -13.87 0.01
CA ARG A 184 -8.19 -12.95 -1.08
C ARG A 184 -8.62 -13.56 -2.42
N SER A 185 -9.31 -12.75 -3.24
CA SER A 185 -9.64 -13.15 -4.61
C SER A 185 -8.37 -13.45 -5.43
N PRO A 186 -8.35 -14.53 -6.23
CA PRO A 186 -7.23 -14.86 -7.10
C PRO A 186 -7.14 -13.96 -8.34
N SER A 187 -8.12 -13.06 -8.54
CA SER A 187 -8.21 -12.20 -9.73
C SER A 187 -7.02 -11.23 -9.83
N ALA A 188 -6.18 -11.40 -10.86
CA ALA A 188 -4.98 -10.59 -11.08
C ALA A 188 -5.26 -9.09 -11.26
N ASN A 189 -6.48 -8.72 -11.65
CA ASN A 189 -6.93 -7.34 -11.89
C ASN A 189 -7.55 -6.65 -10.66
N ARG A 190 -7.39 -7.22 -9.46
CA ARG A 190 -7.97 -6.68 -8.22
C ARG A 190 -6.88 -6.13 -7.30
N LEU A 191 -6.90 -4.81 -7.08
CA LEU A 191 -6.06 -4.15 -6.09
C LEU A 191 -6.94 -3.41 -5.08
N GLY A 192 -7.12 -4.01 -3.89
CA GLY A 192 -8.05 -3.53 -2.89
C GLY A 192 -9.50 -3.54 -3.39
N LYS A 193 -10.20 -2.43 -3.18
CA LYS A 193 -11.62 -2.29 -3.55
C LYS A 193 -11.88 -2.15 -5.05
N TYR A 194 -10.85 -1.89 -5.87
CA TYR A 194 -11.00 -1.65 -7.30
C TYR A 194 -10.76 -2.93 -8.10
N TYR A 195 -11.57 -3.16 -9.13
CA TYR A 195 -11.30 -4.12 -10.20
C TYR A 195 -11.56 -3.49 -11.57
N PHE A 196 -10.89 -4.01 -12.60
CA PHE A 196 -11.02 -3.55 -13.98
C PHE A 196 -11.63 -4.64 -14.85
N ASP A 197 -12.69 -4.28 -15.58
CA ASP A 197 -13.43 -5.20 -16.45
C ASP A 197 -13.02 -5.10 -17.94
N GLY A 198 -12.04 -4.26 -18.27
CA GLY A 198 -11.61 -4.00 -19.64
C GLY A 198 -12.11 -2.68 -20.22
N SER A 199 -13.07 -2.00 -19.58
CA SER A 199 -13.65 -0.74 -20.08
C SER A 199 -13.85 0.33 -19.02
N GLN A 200 -14.16 -0.03 -17.76
CA GLN A 200 -14.43 0.91 -16.67
C GLN A 200 -13.87 0.43 -15.32
N TYR A 201 -13.71 1.39 -14.40
CA TYR A 201 -13.37 1.10 -13.01
C TYR A 201 -14.63 0.75 -12.23
N MET A 202 -14.63 -0.43 -11.62
CA MET A 202 -15.73 -0.86 -10.76
C MET A 202 -15.23 -1.08 -9.33
N ILE A 203 -16.09 -0.75 -8.37
CA ILE A 203 -15.88 -1.08 -6.96
C ILE A 203 -16.38 -2.51 -6.77
N SER A 204 -15.53 -3.38 -6.24
CA SER A 204 -15.90 -4.75 -5.92
C SER A 204 -17.05 -4.76 -4.91
N HIS A 205 -17.96 -5.70 -5.06
CA HIS A 205 -19.11 -5.88 -4.20
C HIS A 205 -19.08 -7.28 -3.58
N ILE A 206 -19.44 -7.36 -2.30
CA ILE A 206 -19.64 -8.63 -1.60
C ILE A 206 -21.15 -8.80 -1.46
N ASP A 207 -21.69 -9.85 -2.05
CA ASP A 207 -23.12 -10.17 -2.01
C ASP A 207 -23.46 -10.88 -0.69
N TYR A 208 -23.81 -10.11 0.33
CA TYR A 208 -24.18 -10.62 1.65
C TYR A 208 -25.53 -11.35 1.65
N GLU A 209 -26.46 -10.93 0.79
CA GLU A 209 -27.79 -11.51 0.69
C GLU A 209 -27.72 -12.97 0.22
N LYS A 210 -26.79 -13.29 -0.69
CA LYS A 210 -26.49 -14.67 -1.10
C LYS A 210 -26.12 -15.58 0.08
N PHE A 211 -25.56 -15.03 1.15
CA PHE A 211 -25.21 -15.78 2.37
C PHE A 211 -26.27 -15.68 3.47
N GLY A 212 -27.42 -15.05 3.19
CA GLY A 212 -28.47 -14.80 4.17
C GLY A 212 -28.00 -13.89 5.31
N LYS A 213 -27.12 -12.93 5.00
CA LYS A 213 -26.53 -11.98 5.96
C LYS A 213 -26.89 -10.55 5.56
N GLU A 214 -26.99 -9.68 6.56
CA GLU A 214 -26.97 -8.25 6.34
C GLU A 214 -25.55 -7.78 6.02
N LEU A 215 -25.43 -6.54 5.54
CA LEU A 215 -24.14 -5.90 5.27
C LEU A 215 -23.27 -5.89 6.54
N SER A 216 -22.11 -6.54 6.46
CA SER A 216 -21.19 -6.58 7.60
C SER A 216 -20.64 -5.18 7.92
N PRO A 217 -20.49 -4.80 9.21
CA PRO A 217 -19.76 -3.59 9.61
C PRO A 217 -18.30 -3.58 9.13
N LEU A 218 -17.77 -4.76 8.79
CA LEU A 218 -16.43 -4.99 8.30
C LEU A 218 -16.32 -4.90 6.77
N ASN A 219 -17.41 -4.59 6.05
CA ASN A 219 -17.43 -4.56 4.58
C ASN A 219 -16.27 -3.75 3.98
N SER A 220 -16.02 -2.54 4.49
CA SER A 220 -14.91 -1.71 4.03
C SER A 220 -13.55 -2.41 4.18
N ILE A 221 -13.33 -3.11 5.30
CA ILE A 221 -12.11 -3.89 5.54
C ILE A 221 -12.01 -5.05 4.56
N PHE A 222 -13.10 -5.79 4.34
CA PHE A 222 -13.10 -6.92 3.42
C PHE A 222 -12.85 -6.50 1.97
N LEU A 223 -13.41 -5.37 1.53
CA LEU A 223 -13.12 -4.81 0.21
C LEU A 223 -11.65 -4.40 0.08
N SER A 224 -11.07 -3.76 1.10
CA SER A 224 -9.64 -3.40 1.16
C SER A 224 -8.68 -4.60 1.11
N LEU A 225 -9.09 -5.74 1.70
CA LEU A 225 -8.36 -7.00 1.68
C LEU A 225 -8.58 -7.80 0.39
N SER A 226 -9.32 -7.25 -0.58
CA SER A 226 -9.70 -7.93 -1.82
C SER A 226 -10.46 -9.24 -1.56
N SER A 227 -11.33 -9.27 -0.55
CA SER A 227 -12.00 -10.50 -0.11
C SER A 227 -13.00 -11.03 -1.13
N GLU A 228 -13.06 -12.34 -1.24
CA GLU A 228 -14.05 -13.10 -2.00
C GLU A 228 -14.40 -14.35 -1.19
N PHE A 229 -15.71 -14.58 -0.99
CA PHE A 229 -16.21 -15.67 -0.16
C PHE A 229 -17.05 -16.61 -1.03
N GLN A 230 -16.84 -17.92 -0.86
CA GLN A 230 -17.58 -18.94 -1.60
C GLN A 230 -18.87 -19.33 -0.88
N ASN A 231 -18.87 -19.23 0.44
CA ASN A 231 -19.97 -19.65 1.29
C ASN A 231 -20.05 -18.80 2.56
N LYS A 232 -21.13 -19.00 3.31
CA LYS A 232 -21.40 -18.31 4.58
C LYS A 232 -20.33 -18.57 5.63
N ASP A 233 -19.79 -19.78 5.70
CA ASP A 233 -18.81 -20.17 6.72
C ASP A 233 -17.48 -19.43 6.55
N GLU A 234 -17.05 -19.21 5.30
CA GLU A 234 -15.87 -18.37 5.00
C GLU A 234 -16.07 -16.91 5.41
N LEU A 235 -17.25 -16.34 5.13
CA LEU A 235 -17.59 -14.99 5.58
C LEU A 235 -17.55 -14.90 7.11
N GLU A 236 -18.18 -15.85 7.81
CA GLU A 236 -18.19 -15.87 9.28
C GLU A 236 -16.80 -16.08 9.87
N ALA A 237 -15.96 -16.92 9.24
CA ALA A 237 -14.56 -17.09 9.62
C ALA A 237 -13.76 -15.80 9.45
N ALA A 238 -13.96 -15.09 8.35
CA ALA A 238 -13.33 -13.79 8.11
C ALA A 238 -13.75 -12.73 9.13
N GLU A 239 -15.04 -12.64 9.43
CA GLU A 239 -15.57 -11.75 10.48
C GLU A 239 -14.94 -12.06 11.84
N LYS A 240 -14.88 -13.34 12.19
CA LYS A 240 -14.26 -13.79 13.43
C LYS A 240 -12.79 -13.42 13.52
N MET A 241 -12.01 -13.57 12.44
CA MET A 241 -10.60 -13.18 12.43
C MET A 241 -10.43 -11.69 12.76
N VAL A 242 -11.16 -10.82 12.07
CA VAL A 242 -11.05 -9.37 12.26
C VAL A 242 -11.54 -8.96 13.65
N TRP A 243 -12.67 -9.49 14.11
CA TRP A 243 -13.19 -9.16 15.44
C TRP A 243 -12.29 -9.66 16.56
N ASN A 244 -11.75 -10.88 16.46
CA ASN A 244 -10.79 -11.39 17.45
C ASN A 244 -9.57 -10.48 17.58
N ASN A 245 -9.04 -9.95 16.47
CA ASN A 245 -7.91 -9.02 16.51
C ASN A 245 -8.29 -7.69 17.19
N ILE A 246 -9.45 -7.12 16.84
CA ILE A 246 -9.96 -5.89 17.46
C ILE A 246 -10.19 -6.09 18.95
N GLU A 247 -10.83 -7.18 19.36
CA GLU A 247 -11.10 -7.51 20.75
C GLU A 247 -9.81 -7.76 21.54
N ALA A 248 -8.83 -8.44 20.95
CA ALA A 248 -7.50 -8.62 21.54
C ALA A 248 -6.81 -7.27 21.77
N PHE A 249 -6.91 -6.34 20.80
CA PHE A 249 -6.37 -4.99 20.95
C PHE A 249 -7.07 -4.26 22.10
N VAL A 250 -8.40 -4.24 22.11
CA VAL A 250 -9.21 -3.53 23.11
C VAL A 250 -8.96 -4.06 24.51
N SER A 251 -8.98 -5.38 24.70
CA SER A 251 -8.69 -6.01 26.00
C SER A 251 -7.28 -5.66 26.46
N ARG A 252 -6.27 -5.80 25.58
CA ARG A 252 -4.89 -5.46 25.94
C ARG A 252 -4.72 -3.98 26.25
N TYR A 253 -5.46 -3.11 25.58
CA TYR A 253 -5.44 -1.68 25.83
C TYR A 253 -5.96 -1.37 27.24
N GLN A 254 -7.12 -1.92 27.60
CA GLN A 254 -7.76 -1.74 28.91
C GLN A 254 -6.95 -2.33 30.07
N ASP A 255 -6.19 -3.40 29.81
CA ASP A 255 -5.27 -3.96 30.81
C ASP A 255 -4.08 -3.03 31.13
N ILE A 256 -3.72 -2.15 30.19
CA ILE A 256 -2.54 -1.28 30.28
C ILE A 256 -2.89 0.15 30.71
N PHE A 257 -4.07 0.66 30.30
CA PHE A 257 -4.50 2.05 30.45
C PHE A 257 -5.87 2.14 31.13
#